data_AF-A0A2M7J0P0-F1
#
_entry.id   AF-A0A2M7J0P0-F1
#
_cell.length_a   1.000
_cell.length_b   1.000
_cell.length_c   1.000
_cell.angle_alpha   90.00
_cell.angle_beta   90.00
_cell.angle_gamma   90.00
#
_symmetry.space_group_name_H-M   'P 1'
#
loop_
_entity.id
_entity.type
_entity.pdbx_description
1 polymer ?
#
loop_
_entity_poly.entity_id
_entity_poly.type
_entity_poly.pdbx_seq_one_letter_code
_entity_poly.pdbx_strand_id
1 'polypeptide(L)'
;GDIVDLWAMSRGGVCWSASQNTFVQKVLRRARHGEKVIFIPGNHDEAMREYVGTSFGDVMVESEYIHTASDGRRYLLIHGDEFDQVTLHHKWVAVLGDIFYNLLVRINVYLSWLRRTLKRPGYWSLAGYAKRKIKTALNFIFDFEDSVIHHARERGLDGAICGHIHWPMIKEIEGLTYINCGDWVDSCTAIVEHLDGRMELIRWNGHAAAAAEMIKKLKVD
;
A
#
# COMPACT_ATOMS: atom_id res chain seq x y z
N GLY A 1 3.85 7.86 0.87
CA GLY A 1 3.08 8.63 -0.11
C GLY A 1 1.60 8.35 0.05
N ASP A 2 0.87 8.62 -1.02
CA ASP A 2 -0.58 8.45 -1.18
C ASP A 2 -1.41 9.08 -0.05
N ILE A 3 -0.97 10.27 0.39
CA ILE A 3 -1.67 11.09 1.40
C ILE A 3 -2.78 11.90 0.73
N VAL A 4 -2.56 12.36 -0.51
CA VAL A 4 -3.58 13.05 -1.32
C VAL A 4 -3.78 12.30 -2.64
N ASP A 5 -5.02 11.90 -2.92
CA ASP A 5 -5.34 11.23 -4.19
C ASP A 5 -5.58 12.26 -5.31
N LEU A 6 -4.49 12.77 -5.90
CA LEU A 6 -4.57 13.73 -7.01
C LEU A 6 -5.16 13.08 -8.27
N TRP A 7 -5.01 11.76 -8.45
CA TRP A 7 -5.61 11.01 -9.56
C TRP A 7 -7.14 10.93 -9.49
N ALA A 8 -7.71 10.81 -8.30
CA ALA A 8 -9.15 10.89 -8.12
C ALA A 8 -9.66 12.33 -8.37
N MET A 9 -8.93 13.33 -7.88
CA MET A 9 -9.29 14.75 -8.04
C MET A 9 -9.23 15.21 -9.51
N SER A 10 -8.28 14.70 -10.30
CA SER A 10 -8.17 15.04 -11.72
C SER A 10 -9.29 14.43 -12.59
N ARG A 11 -9.85 13.27 -12.18
CA ARG A 11 -10.91 12.56 -12.92
C ARG A 11 -12.33 12.96 -12.52
N GLY A 12 -12.56 13.33 -11.26
CA GLY A 12 -13.89 13.57 -10.70
C GLY A 12 -14.16 15.02 -10.25
N GLY A 13 -13.17 15.92 -10.39
CA GLY A 13 -13.22 17.29 -9.85
C GLY A 13 -12.49 17.40 -8.51
N VAL A 14 -12.01 18.61 -8.21
CA VAL A 14 -11.27 18.93 -6.96
C VAL A 14 -12.21 18.77 -5.77
N CYS A 15 -12.06 17.67 -5.02
CA CYS A 15 -12.73 17.45 -3.75
C CYS A 15 -11.75 17.73 -2.61
N TRP A 16 -11.84 18.91 -2.00
CA TRP A 16 -11.04 19.30 -0.85
C TRP A 16 -11.92 19.76 0.31
N SER A 17 -11.94 18.97 1.38
CA SER A 17 -12.77 19.18 2.56
C SER A 17 -12.04 19.99 3.64
N ALA A 18 -12.82 20.59 4.54
CA ALA A 18 -12.27 21.27 5.72
C ALA A 18 -11.46 20.32 6.62
N SER A 19 -11.81 19.03 6.66
CA SER A 19 -11.08 18.00 7.41
C SER A 19 -9.69 17.74 6.81
N GLN A 20 -9.57 17.66 5.48
CA GLN A 20 -8.28 17.55 4.79
C GLN A 20 -7.41 18.78 5.06
N ASN A 21 -7.98 19.99 4.99
CA ASN A 21 -7.25 21.21 5.35
C ASN A 21 -6.76 21.17 6.81
N THR A 22 -7.61 20.73 7.74
CA THR A 22 -7.25 20.61 9.16
C THR A 22 -6.11 19.63 9.38
N PHE A 23 -6.10 18.50 8.67
CA PHE A 23 -5.02 17.53 8.71
C PHE A 23 -3.69 18.16 8.27
N VAL A 24 -3.67 18.78 7.09
CA VAL A 24 -2.47 19.45 6.55
C VAL A 24 -1.95 20.51 7.52
N GLN A 25 -2.83 21.36 8.06
CA GLN A 25 -2.46 22.39 9.03
C GLN A 25 -1.85 21.82 10.31
N LYS A 26 -2.35 20.68 10.80
CA LYS A 26 -1.78 20.00 11.97
C LYS A 26 -0.39 19.46 11.68
N VAL A 27 -0.16 18.84 10.52
CA VAL A 27 1.16 18.35 10.10
C VAL A 27 2.15 19.51 9.99
N LEU A 28 1.78 20.58 9.28
CA LEU A 28 2.63 21.77 9.14
C LEU A 28 2.92 22.43 10.50
N ARG A 29 1.96 22.43 11.42
CA ARG A 29 2.19 22.95 12.79
C ARG A 29 3.23 22.11 13.53
N ARG A 30 3.21 20.79 13.42
CA ARG A 30 4.20 19.90 14.06
C ARG A 30 5.59 20.15 13.49
N ALA A 31 5.70 20.26 12.17
CA ALA A 31 6.95 20.62 11.50
C ALA A 31 7.53 21.95 12.03
N ARG A 32 6.70 23.01 12.10
CA ARG A 32 7.10 24.31 12.67
C ARG A 32 7.47 24.29 14.15
N HIS A 33 7.07 23.27 14.90
CA HIS A 33 7.48 23.06 16.30
C HIS A 33 8.79 22.27 16.44
N GLY A 34 9.49 22.01 15.32
CA GLY A 34 10.79 21.37 15.31
C GLY A 34 10.75 19.86 15.11
N GLU A 35 9.57 19.27 14.85
CA GLU A 35 9.48 17.85 14.51
C GLU A 35 9.94 17.62 13.08
N LYS A 36 10.73 16.56 12.89
CA LYS A 36 11.20 16.16 11.57
C LYS A 36 10.07 15.51 10.80
N VAL A 37 9.48 16.22 9.85
CA VAL A 37 8.44 15.70 8.96
C VAL A 37 9.03 15.50 7.57
N ILE A 38 9.01 14.25 7.11
CA ILE A 38 9.46 13.87 5.77
C ILE A 38 8.26 13.33 5.02
N PHE A 39 8.04 13.86 3.83
CA PHE A 39 7.03 13.40 2.89
C PHE A 39 7.70 12.70 1.73
N ILE A 40 7.45 11.39 1.60
CA ILE A 40 7.87 10.59 0.45
C ILE A 40 6.68 10.46 -0.49
N PRO A 41 6.68 11.12 -1.67
CA PRO A 41 5.58 11.05 -2.63
C PRO A 41 5.31 9.62 -3.09
N GLY A 42 4.04 9.30 -3.34
CA GLY A 42 3.63 8.03 -3.95
C GLY A 42 3.13 8.22 -5.37
N ASN A 43 2.56 7.15 -5.95
CA ASN A 43 2.01 7.18 -7.31
C ASN A 43 0.75 8.06 -7.41
N HIS A 44 -0.05 8.20 -6.34
CA HIS A 44 -1.22 9.09 -6.34
C HIS A 44 -0.85 10.56 -6.13
N ASP A 45 0.29 10.81 -5.51
CA ASP A 45 0.86 12.14 -5.23
C ASP A 45 1.96 12.52 -6.25
N GLU A 46 1.97 11.95 -7.46
CA GLU A 46 3.09 12.05 -8.41
C GLU A 46 3.53 13.49 -8.71
N ALA A 47 2.59 14.45 -8.74
CA ALA A 47 2.91 15.87 -8.93
C ALA A 47 3.88 16.42 -7.87
N MET A 48 3.94 15.81 -6.68
CA MET A 48 4.86 16.19 -5.62
C MET A 48 6.30 15.71 -5.86
N ARG A 49 6.51 14.76 -6.80
CA ARG A 49 7.86 14.31 -7.17
C ARG A 49 8.70 15.42 -7.80
N GLU A 50 8.08 16.41 -8.46
CA GLU A 50 8.76 17.61 -8.99
C GLU A 50 9.42 18.47 -7.91
N TYR A 51 9.01 18.29 -6.65
CA TYR A 51 9.46 19.07 -5.50
C TYR A 51 10.43 18.28 -4.60
N VAL A 52 10.89 17.10 -5.02
CA VAL A 52 11.91 16.33 -4.26
C VAL A 52 13.17 17.17 -4.06
N GLY A 53 13.72 17.14 -2.85
CA GLY A 53 14.86 17.96 -2.42
C GLY A 53 14.47 19.38 -1.99
N THR A 54 13.19 19.73 -2.03
CA THR A 54 12.68 21.01 -1.51
C THR A 54 12.02 20.83 -0.14
N SER A 55 11.81 21.95 0.55
CA SER A 55 11.09 21.99 1.82
C SER A 55 9.88 22.92 1.73
N PHE A 56 8.72 22.43 2.18
CA PHE A 56 7.49 23.22 2.27
C PHE A 56 7.13 23.49 3.73
N GLY A 57 7.45 24.70 4.21
CA GLY A 57 7.12 25.13 5.58
C GLY A 57 7.66 24.22 6.69
N ASP A 58 8.84 23.63 6.48
CA ASP A 58 9.56 22.65 7.33
C ASP A 58 9.23 21.16 7.08
N VAL A 59 8.38 20.84 6.10
CA VAL A 59 8.22 19.46 5.60
C VAL A 59 9.20 19.21 4.46
N MET A 60 10.08 18.23 4.62
CA MET A 60 11.04 17.84 3.57
C MET A 60 10.36 16.88 2.59
N VAL A 61 10.48 17.14 1.30
CA VAL A 61 9.99 16.23 0.26
C VAL A 61 11.19 15.44 -0.25
N GLU A 62 11.17 14.13 -0.05
CA GLU A 62 12.29 13.25 -0.40
C GLU A 62 11.80 12.08 -1.25
N SER A 63 12.61 11.59 -2.19
CA SER A 63 12.28 10.37 -2.94
C SER A 63 12.39 9.12 -2.07
N GLU A 64 13.29 9.14 -1.11
CA GLU A 64 13.56 8.06 -0.15
C GLU A 64 14.22 8.66 1.10
N TYR A 65 14.22 7.92 2.19
CA TYR A 65 14.88 8.35 3.41
C TYR A 65 15.52 7.19 4.16
N ILE A 66 16.74 7.38 4.67
CA ILE A 66 17.37 6.38 5.54
C ILE A 66 17.11 6.78 6.99
N HIS A 67 16.28 5.98 7.66
CA HIS A 67 16.01 6.13 9.08
C HIS A 67 16.98 5.30 9.91
N THR A 68 17.52 5.86 10.98
CA THR A 68 18.32 5.11 11.97
C THR A 68 17.48 4.99 13.23
N ALA A 69 17.07 3.77 13.55
CA ALA A 69 16.29 3.47 14.73
C ALA A 69 17.14 3.61 16.01
N SER A 70 16.45 3.67 17.14
CA SER A 70 17.04 3.85 18.46
C SER A 70 17.95 2.68 18.88
N ASP A 71 17.77 1.50 18.30
CA ASP A 71 18.64 0.32 18.47
C ASP A 71 19.85 0.31 17.51
N GLY A 72 19.98 1.34 16.67
CA GLY A 72 21.08 1.50 15.71
C GLY A 72 20.83 0.88 14.33
N ARG A 73 19.73 0.14 14.15
CA ARG A 73 19.38 -0.42 12.82
C ARG A 73 19.01 0.68 11.84
N ARG A 74 19.38 0.48 10.58
CA ARG A 74 19.14 1.44 9.50
C ARG A 74 18.09 0.89 8.54
N TYR A 75 17.04 1.67 8.32
CA TYR A 75 15.89 1.31 7.50
C TYR A 75 15.78 2.21 6.28
N LEU A 76 15.58 1.62 5.11
CA LEU A 76 15.20 2.34 3.90
C LEU A 76 13.70 2.66 3.95
N LEU A 77 13.33 3.94 3.93
CA LEU A 77 11.96 4.39 3.77
C LEU A 77 11.74 4.81 2.31
N ILE A 78 10.75 4.19 1.68
CA ILE A 78 10.35 4.40 0.28
C ILE A 78 8.82 4.28 0.16
N HIS A 79 8.21 4.77 -0.92
CA HIS A 79 6.79 4.49 -1.17
C HIS A 79 6.60 3.04 -1.61
N GLY A 80 7.33 2.60 -2.63
CA GLY A 80 7.36 1.22 -3.12
C GLY A 80 6.84 1.05 -4.54
N ASP A 81 6.15 2.04 -5.12
CA ASP A 81 5.70 2.00 -6.52
C ASP A 81 6.86 1.91 -7.52
N GLU A 82 8.08 2.27 -7.12
CA GLU A 82 9.29 2.04 -7.93
C GLU A 82 9.50 0.55 -8.28
N PHE A 83 9.04 -0.36 -7.41
CA PHE A 83 9.20 -1.80 -7.57
C PHE A 83 8.09 -2.44 -8.42
N ASP A 84 7.06 -1.67 -8.79
CA ASP A 84 6.09 -2.12 -9.79
C ASP A 84 6.77 -2.38 -11.13
N GLN A 85 7.74 -1.56 -11.54
CA GLN A 85 8.45 -1.72 -12.82
C GLN A 85 9.40 -2.92 -12.83
N VAL A 86 10.00 -3.24 -11.69
CA VAL A 86 10.87 -4.42 -11.53
C VAL A 86 10.04 -5.70 -11.57
N THR A 87 8.87 -5.73 -10.90
CA THR A 87 7.90 -6.82 -11.09
C THR A 87 7.27 -6.83 -12.50
N LEU A 88 7.22 -5.69 -13.21
CA LEU A 88 6.65 -5.59 -14.56
C LEU A 88 7.48 -6.26 -15.66
N HIS A 89 8.79 -6.44 -15.52
CA HIS A 89 9.58 -7.12 -16.55
C HIS A 89 9.21 -8.60 -16.70
N HIS A 90 8.59 -9.22 -15.69
CA HIS A 90 7.96 -10.54 -15.77
C HIS A 90 6.44 -10.48 -16.06
N LYS A 91 5.79 -9.31 -15.94
CA LYS A 91 4.33 -9.15 -16.14
C LYS A 91 3.88 -9.26 -17.60
N TRP A 92 4.67 -8.95 -18.63
CA TRP A 92 4.20 -9.09 -20.03
C TRP A 92 3.80 -10.53 -20.36
N VAL A 93 4.57 -11.50 -19.84
CA VAL A 93 4.26 -12.94 -19.94
C VAL A 93 3.05 -13.29 -19.07
N ALA A 94 2.93 -12.72 -17.87
CA ALA A 94 1.79 -12.95 -16.99
C ALA A 94 0.47 -12.29 -17.47
N VAL A 95 0.53 -11.15 -18.15
CA VAL A 95 -0.60 -10.36 -18.67
C VAL A 95 -1.06 -10.91 -20.01
N LEU A 96 -0.16 -11.28 -20.93
CA LEU A 96 -0.52 -12.10 -22.10
C LEU A 96 -1.12 -13.43 -21.64
N GLY A 97 -0.53 -14.02 -20.59
CA GLY A 97 -1.08 -15.15 -19.86
C GLY A 97 -2.50 -14.89 -19.37
N ASP A 98 -2.76 -13.82 -18.60
CA ASP A 98 -4.06 -13.54 -17.98
C ASP A 98 -5.12 -13.14 -19.03
N ILE A 99 -4.75 -12.45 -20.12
CA ILE A 99 -5.66 -12.13 -21.22
C ILE A 99 -6.06 -13.41 -21.97
N PHE A 100 -5.08 -14.25 -22.33
CA PHE A 100 -5.35 -15.55 -22.96
C PHE A 100 -6.11 -16.48 -22.00
N TYR A 101 -5.82 -16.40 -20.70
CA TYR A 101 -6.47 -17.18 -19.65
C TYR A 101 -7.92 -16.75 -19.41
N ASN A 102 -8.20 -15.46 -19.38
CA ASN A 102 -9.56 -14.91 -19.28
C ASN A 102 -10.36 -15.24 -20.55
N LEU A 103 -9.72 -15.25 -21.72
CA LEU A 103 -10.33 -15.73 -22.96
C LEU A 103 -10.66 -17.23 -22.87
N LEU A 104 -9.75 -18.08 -22.39
CA LEU A 104 -9.98 -19.50 -22.16
C LEU A 104 -11.08 -19.77 -21.12
N VAL A 105 -11.16 -18.95 -20.07
CA VAL A 105 -12.24 -19.01 -19.06
C VAL A 105 -13.58 -18.63 -19.68
N ARG A 106 -13.65 -17.56 -20.48
CA ARG A 106 -14.88 -17.16 -21.21
C ARG A 106 -15.31 -18.25 -22.19
N ILE A 107 -14.37 -18.80 -22.96
CA ILE A 107 -14.62 -19.94 -23.85
C ILE A 107 -15.14 -21.13 -23.04
N ASN A 108 -14.55 -21.44 -21.89
CA ASN A 108 -15.01 -22.55 -21.06
C ASN A 108 -16.37 -22.29 -20.38
N VAL A 109 -16.72 -21.05 -20.03
CA VAL A 109 -18.07 -20.70 -19.56
C VAL A 109 -19.08 -20.89 -20.68
N TYR A 110 -18.76 -20.43 -21.89
CA TYR A 110 -19.59 -20.65 -23.08
C TYR A 110 -19.74 -22.14 -23.40
N LEU A 111 -18.66 -22.92 -23.34
CA LEU A 111 -18.68 -24.38 -23.49
C LEU A 111 -19.40 -25.09 -22.34
N SER A 112 -19.42 -24.52 -21.14
CA SER A 112 -20.19 -25.06 -20.01
C SER A 112 -21.68 -24.78 -20.16
N TRP A 113 -22.06 -23.61 -20.68
CA TRP A 113 -23.43 -23.30 -21.08
C TRP A 113 -23.90 -24.24 -22.20
N LEU A 114 -23.08 -24.43 -23.24
CA LEU A 114 -23.34 -25.35 -24.34
C LEU A 114 -23.39 -26.84 -23.88
N ARG A 115 -22.59 -27.23 -22.88
CA ARG A 115 -22.66 -28.58 -22.29
C ARG A 115 -23.91 -28.80 -21.45
N ARG A 116 -24.40 -27.78 -20.75
CA ARG A 116 -25.65 -27.81 -19.99
C ARG A 116 -26.86 -27.95 -20.90
N THR A 117 -26.86 -27.27 -22.06
CA THR A 117 -27.90 -27.46 -23.08
C THR A 117 -27.83 -28.84 -23.74
N LEU A 118 -26.63 -29.44 -23.82
CA LEU A 118 -26.41 -30.78 -24.38
C LEU A 118 -26.41 -31.94 -23.35
N LYS A 119 -26.81 -31.69 -22.08
CA LYS A 119 -26.87 -32.68 -20.98
C LYS A 119 -25.60 -33.53 -20.77
N ARG A 120 -24.41 -32.96 -21.00
CA ARG A 120 -23.13 -33.66 -20.75
C ARG A 120 -22.53 -33.26 -19.39
N PRO A 121 -22.25 -34.21 -18.48
CA PRO A 121 -21.70 -33.90 -17.17
C PRO A 121 -20.24 -33.42 -17.26
N GLY A 122 -19.89 -32.41 -16.47
CA GLY A 122 -18.52 -31.91 -16.31
C GLY A 122 -18.45 -30.79 -15.28
N TYR A 123 -17.58 -30.94 -14.28
CA TYR A 123 -17.40 -30.01 -13.17
C TYR A 123 -16.45 -28.85 -13.56
N TRP A 124 -16.85 -27.60 -13.31
CA TRP A 124 -15.98 -26.42 -13.40
C TRP A 124 -16.03 -25.64 -12.10
N SER A 125 -14.86 -25.39 -11.49
CA SER A 125 -14.77 -24.82 -10.16
C SER A 125 -14.51 -23.31 -10.21
N LEU A 126 -15.54 -22.54 -9.87
CA LEU A 126 -15.39 -21.17 -9.36
C LEU A 126 -14.31 -21.11 -8.25
N ALA A 127 -14.18 -22.18 -7.46
CA ALA A 127 -13.10 -22.37 -6.50
C ALA A 127 -11.70 -22.43 -7.13
N GLY A 128 -11.54 -23.03 -8.32
CA GLY A 128 -10.28 -23.01 -9.05
C GLY A 128 -9.92 -21.61 -9.57
N TYR A 129 -10.91 -20.84 -9.98
CA TYR A 129 -10.74 -19.43 -10.38
C TYR A 129 -10.31 -18.55 -9.20
N ALA A 130 -11.04 -18.62 -8.08
CA ALA A 130 -10.69 -17.92 -6.85
C ALA A 130 -9.27 -18.31 -6.36
N LYS A 131 -8.95 -19.62 -6.35
CA LYS A 131 -7.63 -20.13 -5.94
C LYS A 131 -6.49 -19.56 -6.80
N ARG A 132 -6.69 -19.39 -8.11
CA ARG A 132 -5.67 -18.81 -8.99
C ARG A 132 -5.50 -17.32 -8.75
N LYS A 133 -6.58 -16.55 -8.63
CA LYS A 133 -6.49 -15.11 -8.32
C LYS A 133 -5.80 -14.86 -6.98
N ILE A 134 -6.10 -15.67 -5.97
CA ILE A 134 -5.39 -15.64 -4.67
C ILE A 134 -3.90 -15.96 -4.86
N LYS A 135 -3.56 -17.01 -5.60
CA LYS A 135 -2.16 -17.38 -5.83
C LYS A 135 -1.40 -16.27 -6.57
N THR A 136 -2.00 -15.64 -7.58
CA THR A 136 -1.39 -14.53 -8.31
C THR A 136 -1.17 -13.32 -7.42
N ALA A 137 -2.14 -12.96 -6.57
CA ALA A 137 -2.00 -11.87 -5.62
C ALA A 137 -0.89 -12.15 -4.59
N LEU A 138 -0.82 -13.38 -4.07
CA LEU A 138 0.24 -13.78 -3.14
C LEU A 138 1.63 -13.74 -3.78
N ASN A 139 1.76 -14.24 -5.01
CA ASN A 139 3.03 -14.15 -5.74
C ASN A 139 3.46 -12.70 -5.94
N PHE A 140 2.53 -11.80 -6.29
CA PHE A 140 2.83 -10.39 -6.41
C PHE A 140 3.36 -9.79 -5.10
N ILE A 141 2.75 -10.14 -3.96
CA ILE A 141 3.22 -9.68 -2.65
C ILE A 141 4.64 -10.20 -2.37
N PHE A 142 4.91 -11.48 -2.63
CA PHE A 142 6.25 -12.04 -2.42
C PHE A 142 7.31 -11.43 -3.33
N ASP A 143 7.02 -11.28 -4.62
CA ASP A 143 7.95 -10.67 -5.58
C ASP A 143 8.26 -9.21 -5.20
N PHE A 144 7.27 -8.48 -4.66
CA PHE A 144 7.43 -7.13 -4.14
C PHE A 144 8.30 -7.11 -2.87
N GLU A 145 7.98 -7.95 -1.88
CA GLU A 145 8.75 -8.12 -0.64
C GLU A 145 10.24 -8.38 -0.94
N ASP A 146 10.51 -9.33 -1.85
CA ASP A 146 11.85 -9.72 -2.24
C ASP A 146 12.60 -8.57 -2.93
N SER A 147 11.92 -7.84 -3.82
CA SER A 147 12.54 -6.72 -4.55
C SER A 147 12.94 -5.58 -3.61
N VAL A 148 12.08 -5.24 -2.65
CA VAL A 148 12.34 -4.19 -1.65
C VAL A 148 13.50 -4.60 -0.73
N ILE A 149 13.50 -5.85 -0.25
CA ILE A 149 14.55 -6.34 0.65
C ILE A 149 15.89 -6.49 -0.06
N HIS A 150 15.88 -6.95 -1.31
CA HIS A 150 17.07 -6.99 -2.15
C HIS A 150 17.71 -5.61 -2.26
N HIS A 151 16.89 -4.58 -2.50
CA HIS A 151 17.38 -3.22 -2.62
C HIS A 151 17.96 -2.65 -1.32
N ALA A 152 17.34 -2.93 -0.17
CA ALA A 152 17.89 -2.55 1.12
C ALA A 152 19.23 -3.24 1.41
N ARG A 153 19.35 -4.52 1.02
CA ARG A 153 20.59 -5.30 1.18
C ARG A 153 21.73 -4.77 0.33
N GLU A 154 21.50 -4.42 -0.93
CA GLU A 154 22.53 -3.85 -1.80
C GLU A 154 23.14 -2.56 -1.21
N ARG A 155 22.36 -1.84 -0.41
CA ARG A 155 22.77 -0.62 0.29
C ARG A 155 23.37 -0.89 1.68
N GLY A 156 23.46 -2.15 2.10
CA GLY A 156 23.98 -2.54 3.42
C GLY A 156 23.13 -2.05 4.59
N LEU A 157 21.81 -2.04 4.41
CA LEU A 157 20.84 -1.63 5.44
C LEU A 157 20.25 -2.86 6.16
N ASP A 158 19.65 -2.63 7.33
CA ASP A 158 19.09 -3.67 8.20
C ASP A 158 17.63 -4.00 7.86
N GLY A 159 16.99 -3.18 7.03
CA GLY A 159 15.60 -3.38 6.65
C GLY A 159 15.04 -2.28 5.75
N ALA A 160 13.75 -2.41 5.44
CA ALA A 160 13.00 -1.45 4.65
C ALA A 160 11.59 -1.25 5.20
N ILE A 161 11.11 -0.01 5.10
CA ILE A 161 9.75 0.42 5.44
C ILE A 161 9.12 1.01 4.18
N CYS A 162 8.01 0.43 3.75
CA CYS A 162 7.31 0.84 2.53
C CYS A 162 5.80 0.89 2.73
N GLY A 163 5.06 1.17 1.66
CA GLY A 163 3.60 1.12 1.60
C GLY A 163 3.14 0.53 0.26
N HIS A 164 2.30 1.29 -0.44
CA HIS A 164 1.85 1.07 -1.81
C HIS A 164 0.96 -0.17 -2.07
N ILE A 165 1.23 -1.34 -1.48
CA ILE A 165 0.42 -2.56 -1.69
C ILE A 165 -0.72 -2.75 -0.68
N HIS A 166 -0.88 -1.82 0.28
CA HIS A 166 -1.98 -1.82 1.26
C HIS A 166 -2.05 -3.09 2.12
N TRP A 167 -0.90 -3.74 2.37
CA TRP A 167 -0.82 -5.01 3.09
C TRP A 167 0.03 -4.85 4.36
N PRO A 168 -0.55 -4.39 5.48
CA PRO A 168 0.21 -4.03 6.67
C PRO A 168 0.87 -5.26 7.30
N MET A 169 2.20 -5.24 7.42
CA MET A 169 2.97 -6.37 7.93
C MET A 169 4.34 -5.94 8.47
N ILE A 170 4.84 -6.68 9.46
CA ILE A 170 6.25 -6.69 9.87
C ILE A 170 6.74 -8.14 9.74
N LYS A 171 7.83 -8.37 9.00
CA LYS A 171 8.34 -9.70 8.70
C LYS A 171 9.86 -9.67 8.57
N GLU A 172 10.52 -10.73 9.01
CA GLU A 172 11.95 -10.95 8.74
C GLU A 172 12.12 -11.73 7.43
N ILE A 173 12.96 -11.21 6.53
CA ILE A 173 13.26 -11.81 5.23
C ILE A 173 14.78 -11.84 5.07
N GLU A 174 15.36 -13.04 5.04
CA GLU A 174 16.80 -13.23 4.83
C GLU A 174 17.69 -12.40 5.78
N GLY A 175 17.24 -12.23 7.03
CA GLY A 175 17.95 -11.48 8.07
C GLY A 175 17.77 -9.96 8.02
N LEU A 176 16.92 -9.45 7.13
CA LEU A 176 16.52 -8.04 7.09
C LEU A 176 15.06 -7.90 7.53
N THR A 177 14.74 -6.81 8.21
CA THR A 177 13.37 -6.50 8.64
C THR A 177 12.62 -5.80 7.50
N TYR A 178 11.58 -6.47 6.97
CA TYR A 178 10.61 -5.89 6.05
C TYR A 178 9.40 -5.34 6.80
N ILE A 179 9.03 -4.10 6.53
CA ILE A 179 7.87 -3.44 7.10
C ILE A 179 7.06 -2.83 5.97
N ASN A 180 5.77 -3.17 5.92
CA ASN A 180 4.82 -2.55 5.00
C ASN A 180 3.70 -1.88 5.79
N CYS A 181 3.43 -0.63 5.46
CA CYS A 181 2.32 0.14 5.99
C CYS A 181 1.02 -0.30 5.31
N GLY A 182 -0.08 -0.24 6.03
CA GLY A 182 -1.39 -0.31 5.39
C GLY A 182 -1.77 1.05 4.83
N ASP A 183 -3.04 1.38 5.02
CA ASP A 183 -3.69 2.61 4.59
C ASP A 183 -4.63 3.13 5.66
N TRP A 184 -5.23 4.28 5.38
CA TRP A 184 -6.20 4.96 6.23
C TRP A 184 -7.66 4.81 5.76
N VAL A 185 -7.94 3.83 4.88
CA VAL A 185 -9.26 3.57 4.30
C VAL A 185 -9.82 2.24 4.79
N ASP A 186 -9.09 1.16 4.58
CA ASP A 186 -9.47 -0.22 4.90
C ASP A 186 -8.78 -0.70 6.18
N SER A 187 -7.46 -0.54 6.25
CA SER A 187 -6.69 -1.15 7.34
C SER A 187 -6.53 -0.25 8.57
N CYS A 188 -6.57 1.06 8.37
CA CYS A 188 -6.35 2.12 9.36
C CYS A 188 -5.12 1.85 10.26
N THR A 189 -3.96 1.61 9.65
CA THR A 189 -2.73 1.26 10.38
C THR A 189 -1.65 2.31 10.31
N ALA A 190 -0.73 2.29 11.27
CA ALA A 190 0.49 3.07 11.27
C ALA A 190 1.64 2.24 11.85
N ILE A 191 2.88 2.56 11.46
CA ILE A 191 4.09 2.02 12.08
C ILE A 191 4.58 3.03 13.12
N VAL A 192 4.87 2.55 14.33
CA VAL A 192 5.51 3.33 15.38
C VAL A 192 6.82 2.68 15.77
N GLU A 193 7.84 3.50 15.98
CA GLU A 193 9.08 3.09 16.63
C GLU A 193 9.01 3.45 18.11
N HIS A 194 9.35 2.51 18.96
CA HIS A 194 9.50 2.72 20.40
C HIS A 194 10.92 3.22 20.72
N LEU A 195 11.10 3.79 21.92
CA LEU A 195 12.40 4.34 22.35
C LEU A 195 13.52 3.28 22.46
N ASP A 196 13.17 2.00 22.48
CA ASP A 196 14.10 0.87 22.46
C ASP A 196 14.41 0.36 21.05
N GLY A 197 13.92 1.05 20.01
CA GLY A 197 14.10 0.70 18.59
C GLY A 197 13.09 -0.32 18.06
N ARG A 198 12.20 -0.84 18.91
CA ARG A 198 11.18 -1.80 18.47
C ARG A 198 10.19 -1.14 17.52
N MET A 199 9.98 -1.73 16.36
CA MET A 199 8.94 -1.34 15.41
C MET A 199 7.63 -2.06 15.74
N GLU A 200 6.51 -1.32 15.78
CA GLU A 200 5.17 -1.86 16.04
C GLU A 200 4.17 -1.35 15.01
N LEU A 201 3.39 -2.29 14.46
CA LEU A 201 2.23 -1.98 13.64
C LEU A 201 1.02 -1.76 14.53
N ILE A 202 0.57 -0.51 14.64
CA ILE A 202 -0.65 -0.15 15.37
C ILE A 202 -1.84 -0.03 14.43
N ARG A 203 -3.03 -0.36 14.92
CA ARG A 203 -4.29 -0.15 14.23
C ARG A 203 -5.15 0.87 14.95
N TRP A 204 -5.62 1.86 14.22
CA TRP A 204 -6.60 2.82 14.70
C TRP A 204 -7.99 2.18 14.71
N ASN A 205 -8.51 1.88 15.91
CA ASN A 205 -9.84 1.27 16.08
C ASN A 205 -10.99 2.30 16.04
N GLY A 206 -10.79 3.47 15.41
CA GLY A 206 -11.74 4.59 15.43
C GLY A 206 -13.13 4.28 14.87
N HIS A 207 -13.31 3.20 14.10
CA HIS A 207 -14.64 2.76 13.69
C HIS A 207 -15.52 2.36 14.89
N ALA A 208 -14.95 1.80 15.96
CA ALA A 208 -15.70 1.50 17.18
C ALA A 208 -16.10 2.78 17.94
N ALA A 209 -15.22 3.80 17.96
CA ALA A 209 -15.48 5.07 18.61
C ALA A 209 -16.49 5.93 17.83
N ALA A 210 -16.36 6.03 16.50
CA ALA A 210 -17.29 6.77 15.65
C ALA A 210 -18.68 6.13 15.60
N ALA A 211 -18.77 4.79 15.53
CA ALA A 211 -20.05 4.09 15.64
C ALA A 211 -20.69 4.25 17.03
N ALA A 212 -19.90 4.18 18.11
CA ALA A 212 -20.39 4.43 19.46
C ALA A 212 -20.89 5.87 19.64
N GLU A 213 -20.21 6.86 19.06
CA GLU A 213 -20.60 8.27 19.13
C GLU A 213 -21.86 8.55 18.29
N MET A 214 -21.99 7.91 17.13
CA MET A 214 -23.19 7.98 16.29
C MET A 214 -24.41 7.32 16.96
N ILE A 215 -24.22 6.16 17.62
CA ILE A 215 -25.26 5.50 18.43
C ILE A 215 -25.64 6.36 19.66
N LYS A 216 -24.68 7.09 20.24
CA LYS A 216 -24.95 7.99 21.37
C LYS A 216 -25.77 9.20 20.93
N LYS A 217 -25.49 9.77 19.75
CA LYS A 217 -26.28 10.86 19.16
C LYS A 217 -27.71 10.39 18.80
N LEU A 218 -27.86 9.18 18.29
CA LEU A 218 -29.18 8.60 17.97
C LEU A 218 -30.02 8.16 19.18
N LYS A 219 -29.47 8.18 20.40
CA LYS A 219 -30.20 7.87 21.65
C LYS A 219 -30.54 9.11 22.48
N VAL A 220 -30.14 10.29 22.03
CA VAL A 220 -30.37 11.58 22.72
C VAL A 220 -31.43 12.43 21.99
N ASP A 221 -31.90 11.97 20.83
CA ASP A 221 -33.13 12.42 20.15
C ASP A 221 -34.24 11.36 20.30
#